data_AF-V4CB36-F1
#
_entry.id   AF-V4CB36-F1
#
_cell.length_a   1.000
_cell.length_b   1.000
_cell.length_c   1.000
_cell.angle_alpha   90.00
_cell.angle_beta   90.00
_cell.angle_gamma   90.00
#
_symmetry.space_group_name_H-M   'P 1'
#
loop_
_entity.id
_entity.type
_entity.pdbx_description
1 polymer ?
#
loop_
_entity_poly.entity_id
_entity_poly.type
_entity_poly.pdbx_seq_one_letter_code
_entity_poly.pdbx_strand_id
1 'polypeptide(L)'
;LPTNRNRFTVLPNNRNRFTVLPNNRNRCTVLPTNPNRFTVLPTNRNNFIVLPNNRNNFIVLPTNPNRFTVLPNNRNRFIVLPNNRNRFIVLPNNRNNFIVLPNNRNRFTVLCNNRNRFTVLPNNRNRFTVLPNNRNRFTVLPNNCNHRFT
;
A
#
# COMPACT_ATOMS: atom_id res chain seq x y z
N LEU A 1 -14.11 31.73 5.19
CA LEU A 1 -13.11 30.89 5.91
C LEU A 1 -13.06 29.49 5.29
N PRO A 2 -11.94 29.01 4.70
CA PRO A 2 -11.88 27.69 4.05
C PRO A 2 -11.54 26.54 5.02
N THR A 3 -12.53 26.02 5.75
CA THR A 3 -12.36 25.01 6.81
C THR A 3 -12.34 23.57 6.29
N ASN A 4 -11.16 22.93 6.36
CA ASN A 4 -10.92 21.55 5.94
C ASN A 4 -10.87 20.59 7.15
N ARG A 5 -11.38 19.34 7.06
CA ARG A 5 -11.19 18.24 8.08
C ARG A 5 -11.65 16.86 7.56
N ASN A 6 -11.07 15.74 8.02
CA ASN A 6 -11.44 14.34 7.69
C ASN A 6 -11.17 13.36 8.87
N ARG A 7 -11.76 12.15 8.80
CA ARG A 7 -11.59 10.91 9.61
C ARG A 7 -12.54 9.84 9.00
N PHE A 8 -12.57 8.55 9.39
CA PHE A 8 -11.53 7.53 9.64
C PHE A 8 -12.22 6.14 9.78
N THR A 9 -11.48 5.03 9.65
CA THR A 9 -11.76 3.68 10.22
C THR A 9 -12.92 2.82 9.67
N VAL A 10 -12.61 1.59 9.22
CA VAL A 10 -13.58 0.47 8.99
C VAL A 10 -12.96 -0.88 9.41
N LEU A 11 -13.67 -1.70 10.21
CA LEU A 11 -13.28 -3.07 10.60
C LEU A 11 -14.40 -4.09 10.24
N PRO A 12 -14.17 -5.04 9.30
CA PRO A 12 -15.08 -6.17 9.09
C PRO A 12 -14.46 -7.56 9.35
N ASN A 13 -15.34 -8.56 9.54
CA ASN A 13 -15.01 -9.98 9.60
C ASN A 13 -16.00 -10.78 8.70
N ASN A 14 -15.54 -11.84 8.03
CA ASN A 14 -16.26 -12.56 6.96
C ASN A 14 -16.66 -11.71 5.72
N ARG A 15 -17.76 -12.01 4.98
CA ARG A 15 -17.79 -11.75 3.52
C ARG A 15 -17.82 -10.25 3.14
N ASN A 16 -16.72 -9.77 2.54
CA ASN A 16 -16.39 -8.36 2.28
C ASN A 16 -16.68 -7.86 0.85
N ARG A 17 -16.98 -6.57 0.69
CA ARG A 17 -16.70 -5.77 -0.53
C ARG A 17 -16.87 -4.25 -0.26
N PHE A 18 -15.87 -3.39 -0.50
CA PHE A 18 -15.99 -1.93 -0.25
C PHE A 18 -15.15 -1.08 -1.24
N THR A 19 -15.25 0.27 -1.17
CA THR A 19 -14.32 1.26 -1.78
C THR A 19 -14.29 2.54 -0.93
N VAL A 20 -13.15 3.23 -0.78
CA VAL A 20 -13.06 4.55 -0.07
C VAL A 20 -12.14 5.55 -0.79
N LEU A 21 -12.63 6.77 -1.04
CA LEU A 21 -11.89 7.89 -1.63
C LEU A 21 -11.99 9.14 -0.74
N PRO A 22 -10.85 9.70 -0.25
CA PRO A 22 -10.87 11.06 0.28
C PRO A 22 -9.69 11.94 -0.19
N ASN A 23 -9.94 13.24 -0.38
CA ASN A 23 -9.66 14.20 0.71
C ASN A 23 -9.72 15.76 0.43
N ASN A 24 -10.33 16.54 1.36
CA ASN A 24 -9.64 17.65 2.10
C ASN A 24 -10.15 17.86 3.57
N ARG A 25 -9.42 17.70 4.72
CA ARG A 25 -8.03 17.32 5.08
C ARG A 25 -7.91 16.09 6.04
N ASN A 26 -7.63 14.97 5.41
CA ASN A 26 -6.98 13.68 5.65
C ASN A 26 -7.39 12.74 6.80
N ARG A 27 -7.54 11.43 6.49
CA ARG A 27 -7.31 10.21 7.34
C ARG A 27 -8.21 9.01 6.93
N CYS A 28 -7.66 7.81 6.61
CA CYS A 28 -8.44 6.54 6.69
C CYS A 28 -7.65 5.30 7.18
N THR A 29 -8.35 4.40 7.88
CA THR A 29 -7.86 3.22 8.61
C THR A 29 -8.74 2.03 8.24
N VAL A 30 -8.19 0.85 8.06
CA VAL A 30 -8.92 -0.29 7.45
C VAL A 30 -8.44 -1.60 8.07
N LEU A 31 -9.34 -2.47 8.53
CA LEU A 31 -9.03 -3.65 9.36
C LEU A 31 -9.85 -4.91 8.97
N PRO A 32 -9.67 -5.52 7.77
CA PRO A 32 -10.59 -6.54 7.28
C PRO A 32 -10.16 -8.02 7.41
N THR A 33 -11.14 -8.85 7.72
CA THR A 33 -11.36 -10.24 7.25
C THR A 33 -12.73 -10.26 6.56
N ASN A 34 -13.10 -11.11 5.60
CA ASN A 34 -12.40 -12.09 4.77
C ASN A 34 -12.89 -11.94 3.27
N PRO A 35 -13.64 -12.82 2.57
CA PRO A 35 -13.76 -12.71 1.10
C PRO A 35 -14.89 -11.77 0.60
N ASN A 36 -14.67 -10.80 -0.30
CA ASN A 36 -13.41 -10.31 -0.86
C ASN A 36 -13.53 -8.99 -1.68
N ARG A 37 -12.41 -8.24 -1.78
CA ARG A 37 -12.12 -7.02 -2.57
C ARG A 37 -12.42 -5.66 -1.92
N PHE A 38 -11.39 -4.81 -1.87
CA PHE A 38 -11.48 -3.41 -1.44
C PHE A 38 -10.53 -2.49 -2.24
N THR A 39 -11.01 -1.29 -2.58
CA THR A 39 -10.24 -0.28 -3.36
C THR A 39 -10.14 1.07 -2.64
N VAL A 40 -8.99 1.73 -2.66
CA VAL A 40 -8.78 3.05 -2.00
C VAL A 40 -8.09 4.05 -2.92
N LEU A 41 -8.68 5.24 -3.14
CA LEU A 41 -8.12 6.31 -4.01
C LEU A 41 -8.04 7.70 -3.33
N PRO A 42 -6.91 8.06 -2.69
CA PRO A 42 -6.79 9.32 -1.92
C PRO A 42 -5.84 10.40 -2.46
N THR A 43 -6.15 11.67 -2.17
CA THR A 43 -5.34 12.88 -2.44
C THR A 43 -5.95 14.05 -1.64
N ASN A 44 -5.26 14.89 -0.85
CA ASN A 44 -3.84 15.24 -0.73
C ASN A 44 -3.43 15.54 0.74
N ARG A 45 -2.20 15.20 1.16
CA ARG A 45 -1.62 15.27 2.53
C ARG A 45 -2.04 14.13 3.50
N ASN A 46 -2.39 12.93 3.02
CA ASN A 46 -2.94 11.89 3.89
C ASN A 46 -1.93 11.17 4.79
N ASN A 47 -2.44 10.61 5.90
CA ASN A 47 -1.90 9.42 6.55
C ASN A 47 -2.96 8.29 6.44
N PHE A 48 -2.55 7.10 6.01
CA PHE A 48 -3.41 5.89 5.95
C PHE A 48 -2.81 4.71 6.71
N ILE A 49 -3.69 3.83 7.23
CA ILE A 49 -3.31 2.54 7.81
C ILE A 49 -4.23 1.43 7.26
N VAL A 50 -3.66 0.31 6.78
CA VAL A 50 -4.42 -0.82 6.21
C VAL A 50 -3.90 -2.13 6.80
N LEU A 51 -4.73 -2.82 7.60
CA LEU A 51 -4.40 -3.97 8.47
C LEU A 51 -5.26 -5.21 8.14
N PRO A 52 -5.09 -5.87 6.97
CA PRO A 52 -5.95 -6.97 6.56
C PRO A 52 -5.44 -8.34 6.97
N ASN A 53 -6.35 -9.23 7.34
CA ASN A 53 -6.07 -10.57 7.82
C ASN A 53 -6.82 -11.64 6.99
N ASN A 54 -6.28 -12.87 6.93
CA ASN A 54 -6.72 -13.97 6.07
C ASN A 54 -6.56 -13.74 4.56
N ARG A 55 -7.59 -13.94 3.73
CA ARG A 55 -7.45 -14.08 2.25
C ARG A 55 -8.12 -12.94 1.46
N ASN A 56 -7.53 -11.74 1.46
CA ASN A 56 -8.10 -10.58 0.77
C ASN A 56 -7.34 -10.17 -0.51
N ASN A 57 -8.01 -9.41 -1.40
CA ASN A 57 -7.41 -8.72 -2.54
C ASN A 57 -7.65 -7.21 -2.42
N PHE A 58 -6.63 -6.38 -2.65
CA PHE A 58 -6.71 -4.92 -2.55
C PHE A 58 -6.19 -4.20 -3.79
N ILE A 59 -6.74 -3.03 -4.07
CA ILE A 59 -6.17 -2.06 -5.02
C ILE A 59 -6.05 -0.70 -4.33
N VAL A 60 -4.88 -0.07 -4.34
CA VAL A 60 -4.60 1.18 -3.62
C VAL A 60 -3.95 2.19 -4.56
N LEU A 61 -4.65 3.29 -4.89
CA LEU A 61 -4.24 4.27 -5.91
C LEU A 61 -4.17 5.71 -5.34
N PRO A 62 -3.15 6.06 -4.54
CA PRO A 62 -3.01 7.40 -4.01
C PRO A 62 -2.29 8.35 -4.97
N THR A 63 -2.77 9.58 -5.05
CA THR A 63 -2.14 10.64 -5.82
C THR A 63 -1.79 11.82 -4.90
N ASN A 64 -0.85 12.66 -5.33
CA ASN A 64 -0.30 13.77 -4.54
C ASN A 64 0.44 13.30 -3.25
N PRO A 65 1.03 14.20 -2.43
CA PRO A 65 1.81 13.79 -1.27
C PRO A 65 0.99 13.12 -0.16
N ASN A 66 1.22 11.85 0.13
CA ASN A 66 0.61 11.11 1.25
C ASN A 66 1.63 10.20 1.96
N ARG A 67 1.28 9.70 3.14
CA ARG A 67 1.93 8.60 3.86
C ARG A 67 0.97 7.42 4.01
N PHE A 68 1.45 6.21 3.75
CA PHE A 68 0.68 4.96 3.85
C PHE A 68 1.42 3.95 4.71
N THR A 69 0.69 3.28 5.61
CA THR A 69 1.17 2.12 6.36
C THR A 69 0.28 0.92 6.04
N VAL A 70 0.86 -0.22 5.62
CA VAL A 70 0.10 -1.40 5.17
C VAL A 70 0.65 -2.66 5.84
N LEU A 71 -0.12 -3.29 6.72
CA LEU A 71 0.30 -4.39 7.60
C LEU A 71 -0.57 -5.65 7.40
N PRO A 72 -0.39 -6.41 6.30
CA PRO A 72 -1.21 -7.58 6.03
C PRO A 72 -0.71 -8.85 6.72
N ASN A 73 -1.64 -9.63 7.26
CA ASN A 73 -1.38 -10.95 7.82
C ASN A 73 -2.04 -12.07 6.99
N ASN A 74 -1.45 -13.26 7.03
CA ASN A 74 -1.87 -14.48 6.34
C ASN A 74 -1.67 -14.53 4.82
N ARG A 75 -2.67 -14.27 3.96
CA ARG A 75 -2.63 -14.62 2.51
C ARG A 75 -3.29 -13.59 1.60
N ASN A 76 -2.78 -12.36 1.57
CA ASN A 76 -3.37 -11.27 0.79
C ASN A 76 -2.69 -11.04 -0.58
N ARG A 77 -3.41 -10.43 -1.52
CA ARG A 77 -2.85 -9.85 -2.75
C ARG A 77 -3.09 -8.33 -2.78
N PHE A 78 -2.12 -7.57 -3.22
CA PHE A 78 -2.21 -6.12 -3.39
C PHE A 78 -1.78 -5.69 -4.79
N ILE A 79 -2.49 -4.72 -5.36
CA ILE A 79 -2.00 -3.89 -6.46
C ILE A 79 -1.93 -2.45 -5.94
N VAL A 80 -0.77 -1.80 -6.04
CA VAL A 80 -0.52 -0.47 -5.46
C VAL A 80 0.02 0.45 -6.54
N LEU A 81 -0.75 1.47 -6.92
CA LEU A 81 -0.47 2.39 -8.03
C LEU A 81 -0.35 3.85 -7.55
N PRO A 82 0.74 4.24 -6.86
CA PRO A 82 0.90 5.59 -6.36
C PRO A 82 1.46 6.55 -7.40
N ASN A 83 0.85 7.73 -7.49
CA ASN A 83 1.31 8.82 -8.34
C ASN A 83 1.81 10.02 -7.51
N ASN A 84 2.74 10.79 -8.07
CA ASN A 84 3.39 11.96 -7.47
C ASN A 84 4.39 11.64 -6.33
N ARG A 85 4.13 12.01 -5.07
CA ARG A 85 5.17 12.08 -4.01
C ARG A 85 4.78 11.35 -2.71
N ASN A 86 4.48 10.05 -2.78
CA ASN A 86 4.03 9.28 -1.60
C ASN A 86 5.21 8.68 -0.80
N ARG A 87 4.94 8.38 0.48
CA ARG A 87 5.77 7.50 1.31
C ARG A 87 4.95 6.29 1.76
N PHE A 88 5.50 5.09 1.63
CA PHE A 88 4.89 3.84 2.07
C PHE A 88 5.76 3.15 3.11
N ILE A 89 5.11 2.53 4.09
CA ILE A 89 5.68 1.55 5.00
C ILE A 89 4.82 0.29 4.89
N VAL A 90 5.42 -0.85 4.57
CA VAL A 90 4.69 -2.10 4.28
C VAL A 90 5.26 -3.22 5.13
N LEU A 91 4.45 -3.76 6.04
CA LEU A 91 4.86 -4.79 7.01
C LEU A 91 4.05 -6.09 6.84
N PRO A 92 4.34 -6.93 5.82
CA PRO A 92 3.57 -8.13 5.56
C PRO A 92 4.10 -9.33 6.35
N ASN A 93 3.19 -10.06 6.98
CA ASN A 93 3.46 -11.33 7.64
C ASN A 93 2.81 -12.51 6.89
N ASN A 94 3.45 -13.68 6.95
CA ASN A 94 3.04 -14.94 6.31
C ASN A 94 3.23 -15.00 4.79
N ARG A 95 2.19 -14.90 3.95
CA ARG A 95 2.23 -15.27 2.52
C ARG A 95 1.49 -14.27 1.62
N ASN A 96 1.99 -13.03 1.52
CA ASN A 96 1.35 -11.98 0.72
C ASN A 96 2.05 -11.73 -0.62
N ASN A 97 1.28 -11.40 -1.64
CA ASN A 97 1.80 -10.97 -2.96
C ASN A 97 1.49 -9.49 -3.19
N PHE A 98 2.48 -8.72 -3.65
CA PHE A 98 2.34 -7.32 -4.02
C PHE A 98 2.75 -7.09 -5.47
N ILE A 99 1.93 -6.33 -6.19
CA ILE A 99 2.26 -5.72 -7.49
C ILE A 99 2.28 -4.21 -7.25
N VAL A 100 3.40 -3.54 -7.52
CA VAL A 100 3.61 -2.12 -7.17
C VAL A 100 4.06 -1.35 -8.41
N LEU A 101 3.23 -0.43 -8.89
CA LEU A 101 3.46 0.41 -10.08
C LEU A 101 3.57 1.90 -9.67
N PRO A 102 4.69 2.35 -9.09
CA PRO A 102 4.85 3.72 -8.64
C PRO A 102 5.33 4.65 -9.76
N ASN A 103 4.60 5.75 -9.96
CA ASN A 103 4.99 6.82 -10.88
C ASN A 103 5.51 8.06 -10.13
N ASN A 104 6.42 8.80 -10.76
CA ASN A 104 7.05 10.04 -10.29
C ASN A 104 8.09 9.88 -9.16
N ARG A 105 7.76 10.10 -7.88
CA ARG A 105 8.75 10.31 -6.79
C ARG A 105 8.32 9.69 -5.46
N ASN A 106 8.12 8.38 -5.41
CA ASN A 106 7.67 7.67 -4.20
C ASN A 106 8.84 7.05 -3.41
N ARG A 107 8.65 6.85 -2.10
CA ARG A 107 9.55 6.08 -1.24
C ARG A 107 8.79 4.92 -0.59
N PHE A 108 9.39 3.74 -0.55
CA PHE A 108 8.86 2.57 0.14
C PHE A 108 9.86 2.04 1.16
N THR A 109 9.38 1.73 2.36
CA THR A 109 10.08 0.89 3.33
C THR A 109 9.29 -0.40 3.50
N VAL A 110 9.91 -1.55 3.33
CA VAL A 110 9.28 -2.87 3.41
C VAL A 110 10.00 -3.69 4.48
N LEU A 111 9.27 -4.16 5.49
CA LEU A 111 9.79 -5.08 6.52
C LEU A 111 8.92 -6.34 6.50
N CYS A 112 9.39 -7.40 5.84
CA CYS A 112 8.56 -8.56 5.49
C CYS A 112 9.05 -9.85 6.13
N ASN A 113 8.11 -10.66 6.66
CA ASN A 113 8.44 -11.94 7.30
C ASN A 113 7.73 -13.13 6.63
N ASN A 114 8.37 -14.29 6.72
CA ASN A 114 7.96 -15.60 6.22
C ASN A 114 8.12 -15.82 4.70
N ARG A 115 7.09 -15.58 3.87
CA ARG A 115 7.08 -16.02 2.45
C ARG A 115 6.29 -15.06 1.54
N ASN A 116 6.68 -13.80 1.48
CA ASN A 116 6.03 -12.79 0.64
C ASN A 116 6.68 -12.68 -0.75
N ARG A 117 5.93 -12.18 -1.74
CA ARG A 117 6.41 -11.86 -3.08
C ARG A 117 6.11 -10.42 -3.44
N PHE A 118 7.08 -9.71 -3.99
CA PHE A 118 6.92 -8.35 -4.51
C PHE A 118 7.37 -8.30 -5.98
N THR A 119 6.48 -7.84 -6.85
CA THR A 119 6.81 -7.44 -8.23
C THR A 119 6.66 -5.93 -8.32
N VAL A 120 7.72 -5.24 -8.71
CA VAL A 120 7.78 -3.78 -8.74
C VAL A 120 8.12 -3.31 -10.15
N LEU A 121 7.25 -2.50 -10.76
CA LEU A 121 7.46 -1.85 -12.05
C LEU A 121 7.51 -0.33 -11.84
N PRO A 122 8.65 0.23 -11.39
CA PRO A 122 8.76 1.64 -11.09
C PRO A 122 9.06 2.48 -12.33
N ASN A 123 8.52 3.71 -12.35
CA ASN A 123 8.84 4.73 -13.35
C ASN A 123 9.34 6.03 -12.67
N ASN A 124 10.19 6.80 -13.36
CA ASN A 124 10.83 8.03 -12.88
C ASN A 124 11.80 7.83 -11.69
N ARG A 125 11.56 8.43 -10.51
CA ARG A 125 12.54 8.51 -9.41
C ARG A 125 12.03 7.95 -8.07
N ASN A 126 11.83 6.62 -8.01
CA ASN A 126 11.39 5.93 -6.79
C ASN A 126 12.56 5.31 -5.99
N ARG A 127 12.45 5.31 -4.66
CA ARG A 127 13.37 4.57 -3.75
C ARG A 127 12.63 3.48 -2.98
N PHE A 128 13.31 2.34 -2.81
CA PHE A 128 12.89 1.23 -1.96
C PHE A 128 13.96 0.95 -0.91
N THR A 129 13.52 0.63 0.31
CA THR A 129 14.32 0.04 1.38
C THR A 129 13.63 -1.24 1.82
N VAL A 130 14.31 -2.38 1.76
CA VAL A 130 13.71 -3.72 1.91
C VAL A 130 14.48 -4.56 2.92
N LEU A 131 13.81 -4.92 4.02
CA LEU A 131 14.33 -5.82 5.04
C LEU A 131 13.48 -7.12 5.03
N PRO A 132 13.97 -8.21 4.42
CA PRO A 132 13.30 -9.50 4.45
C PRO A 132 13.83 -10.40 5.57
N ASN A 133 12.93 -11.07 6.28
CA ASN A 133 13.24 -12.24 7.10
C ASN A 133 12.51 -13.47 6.54
N ASN A 134 13.19 -14.62 6.52
CA ASN A 134 12.77 -15.86 5.85
C ASN A 134 12.61 -15.71 4.32
N ARG A 135 11.97 -16.70 3.67
CA ARG A 135 11.98 -16.97 2.22
C ARG A 135 11.07 -16.04 1.40
N ASN A 136 11.38 -14.75 1.37
CA ASN A 136 10.72 -13.76 0.51
C ASN A 136 11.34 -13.69 -0.89
N ARG A 137 10.61 -13.17 -1.89
CA ARG A 137 11.16 -12.88 -3.24
C ARG A 137 10.79 -11.46 -3.68
N PHE A 138 11.76 -10.75 -4.23
CA PHE A 138 11.61 -9.45 -4.85
C PHE A 138 12.00 -9.53 -6.32
N THR A 139 11.19 -8.97 -7.20
CA THR A 139 11.45 -8.82 -8.63
C THR A 139 11.20 -7.36 -9.00
N VAL A 140 12.14 -6.72 -9.68
CA VAL A 140 12.05 -5.32 -10.10
C VAL A 140 12.28 -5.26 -11.61
N LEU A 141 11.39 -4.56 -12.33
CA LEU A 141 11.54 -4.24 -13.75
C LEU A 141 11.43 -2.71 -13.90
N PRO A 142 12.54 -1.96 -13.79
CA PRO A 142 12.53 -0.50 -13.86
C PRO A 142 12.35 -0.02 -15.31
N ASN A 143 11.39 0.86 -15.55
CA ASN A 143 11.14 1.43 -16.88
C ASN A 143 11.86 2.77 -17.13
N ASN A 144 12.69 3.24 -16.18
CA ASN A 144 13.53 4.44 -16.33
C ASN A 144 14.71 4.44 -15.33
N CYS A 145 15.79 5.15 -15.67
CA CYS A 145 17.13 4.93 -15.09
C CYS A 145 17.43 5.64 -13.74
N ASN A 146 16.45 5.86 -12.85
CA ASN A 146 16.66 6.64 -11.60
C ASN A 146 16.03 6.00 -10.35
N HIS A 147 16.25 4.69 -10.17
CA HIS A 147 15.76 3.95 -9.00
C HIS A 147 16.89 3.58 -8.03
N ARG A 148 16.61 3.69 -6.72
CA ARG A 148 17.54 3.22 -5.66
C ARG A 148 16.85 2.15 -4.83
N PHE A 149 17.46 0.96 -4.81
CA PHE A 149 17.14 -0.12 -3.89
C PHE A 149 18.21 -0.14 -2.79
N THR A 150 17.79 -0.45 -1.57
CA THR A 150 18.56 -0.53 -0.32
C THR A 150 17.87 -1.49 0.62
#